data_AF-A0A968GYP3-F1
#
_entry.id   AF-A0A968GYP3-F1
#
_cell.length_a   1.000
_cell.length_b   1.000
_cell.length_c   1.000
_cell.angle_alpha   90.00
_cell.angle_beta   90.00
_cell.angle_gamma   90.00
#
_symmetry.space_group_name_H-M   'P 1'
#
loop_
_entity.id
_entity.type
_entity.pdbx_description
1 polymer ?
#
loop_
_entity_poly.entity_id
_entity_poly.type
_entity_poly.pdbx_seq_one_letter_code
_entity_poly.pdbx_strand_id
1 'polypeptide(L)'
;MRAALLGLCGVLAAWLVLSPWLLGYTSQVAWVADAGGGVLMLGLLVAGVAGGASAAGVRRGAAVAVAFVALVVALAAVGGLLDEPRSGLNEVVVGLLIAVLALVATQLSTPESIVAVDKDGRTLAEFTSIVPRGGALAMKGKLLGAMPATIYLTPAEFWKLLGLVDLRVILSLPGLAVRGWLAARRERETRPAGAGTTPELKPR
;
A
#
# COMPACT_ATOMS: atom_id res chain seq x y z
N MET A 1 -10.18 0.84 -9.67
CA MET A 1 -8.91 0.58 -8.96
C MET A 1 -7.96 -0.36 -9.73
N ARG A 2 -8.38 -1.54 -10.22
CA ARG A 2 -7.53 -2.39 -11.09
C ARG A 2 -7.00 -1.65 -12.34
N ALA A 3 -7.85 -0.86 -13.01
CA ALA A 3 -7.44 -0.04 -14.16
C ALA A 3 -6.39 1.02 -13.81
N ALA A 4 -6.43 1.60 -12.60
CA ALA A 4 -5.44 2.57 -12.15
C ALA A 4 -4.07 1.93 -11.88
N LEU A 5 -4.06 0.73 -11.29
CA LEU A 5 -2.84 -0.06 -11.09
C LEU A 5 -2.20 -0.45 -12.43
N LEU A 6 -3.00 -0.94 -13.38
CA LEU A 6 -2.51 -1.28 -14.73
C LEU A 6 -1.99 -0.04 -15.47
N GLY A 7 -2.67 1.09 -15.35
CA GLY A 7 -2.20 2.37 -15.89
C GLY A 7 -0.84 2.78 -15.31
N LEU A 8 -0.67 2.71 -13.99
CA LEU A 8 0.59 3.03 -13.31
C LEU A 8 1.72 2.07 -13.70
N CYS A 9 1.46 0.76 -13.79
CA CYS A 9 2.43 -0.19 -14.29
C CYS A 9 2.83 0.11 -15.75
N GLY A 10 1.88 0.53 -16.58
CA GLY A 10 2.15 0.91 -17.97
C GLY A 10 3.01 2.16 -18.07
N VAL A 11 2.75 3.17 -17.24
CA VAL A 11 3.57 4.38 -17.14
C VAL A 11 4.99 4.05 -16.69
N LEU A 12 5.15 3.20 -15.66
CA LEU A 12 6.47 2.78 -15.19
C LEU A 12 7.24 1.99 -16.27
N ALA A 13 6.58 1.05 -16.94
CA ALA A 13 7.20 0.27 -18.02
C ALA A 13 7.60 1.16 -19.20
N ALA A 14 6.73 2.07 -19.64
CA ALA A 14 7.03 3.03 -20.70
C ALA A 14 8.18 3.97 -20.32
N TRP A 15 8.22 4.43 -19.07
CA TRP A 15 9.30 5.28 -18.58
C TRP A 15 10.65 4.55 -18.59
N LEU A 16 10.73 3.32 -18.06
CA LEU A 16 11.95 2.51 -18.07
C LEU A 16 12.46 2.20 -19.49
N VAL A 17 11.54 2.02 -20.44
CA VAL A 17 11.92 1.83 -21.85
C VAL A 17 12.34 3.14 -22.50
N LEU A 18 11.79 4.30 -22.16
CA LEU A 18 12.11 5.53 -22.88
C LEU A 18 13.23 6.34 -22.23
N SER A 19 13.44 6.20 -20.93
CA SER A 19 14.38 7.03 -20.16
C SER A 19 15.85 6.90 -20.62
N PRO A 20 16.37 5.74 -21.05
CA PRO A 20 17.76 5.66 -21.52
C PRO A 20 18.03 6.48 -22.78
N TRP A 21 17.03 6.62 -23.66
CA TRP A 21 17.10 7.43 -24.87
C TRP A 21 16.84 8.91 -24.60
N LEU A 22 15.84 9.22 -23.77
CA LEU A 22 15.47 10.60 -23.45
C LEU A 22 16.56 11.31 -22.63
N LEU A 23 17.23 10.58 -21.75
CA LEU A 23 18.28 11.13 -20.88
C LEU A 23 19.68 10.95 -21.47
N GLY A 24 19.82 10.18 -22.55
CA GLY A 24 21.10 9.99 -23.25
C GLY A 24 22.16 9.36 -22.36
N TYR A 25 21.90 8.13 -21.91
CA TYR A 25 22.84 7.39 -21.06
C TYR A 25 24.16 7.10 -21.75
N THR A 26 25.25 7.20 -21.00
CA THR A 26 26.60 6.85 -21.44
C THR A 26 26.96 5.40 -21.06
N SER A 27 26.40 4.90 -19.96
CA SER A 27 26.63 3.55 -19.47
C SER A 27 25.76 2.52 -20.19
N GLN A 28 26.41 1.56 -20.86
CA GLN A 28 25.75 0.43 -21.51
C GLN A 28 25.04 -0.49 -20.49
N VAL A 29 25.55 -0.57 -19.26
CA VAL A 29 24.96 -1.38 -18.18
C VAL A 29 23.66 -0.76 -17.70
N ALA A 30 23.63 0.56 -17.46
CA ALA A 30 22.42 1.28 -17.07
C ALA A 30 21.35 1.18 -18.17
N TRP A 31 21.77 1.26 -19.43
CA TRP A 31 20.87 1.17 -20.58
C TRP A 31 20.18 -0.20 -20.66
N VAL A 32 20.93 -1.29 -20.51
CA VAL A 32 20.37 -2.66 -20.56
C VAL A 32 19.49 -2.95 -19.34
N ALA A 33 19.88 -2.47 -18.16
CA ALA A 33 19.09 -2.65 -16.94
C ALA A 33 17.71 -1.99 -17.05
N ASP A 34 17.66 -0.73 -17.47
CA ASP A 34 16.41 0.04 -17.57
C ASP A 34 15.55 -0.40 -18.75
N ALA A 35 16.12 -0.49 -19.95
CA ALA A 35 15.37 -0.92 -21.14
C ALA A 35 14.90 -2.37 -21.02
N GLY A 36 15.76 -3.27 -20.53
CA GLY A 36 15.44 -4.67 -20.30
C GLY A 36 14.38 -4.86 -19.21
N GLY A 37 14.50 -4.13 -18.10
CA GLY A 37 13.50 -4.11 -17.02
C GLY A 37 12.14 -3.61 -17.50
N GLY A 38 12.13 -2.54 -18.30
CA GLY A 38 10.92 -1.97 -18.91
C GLY A 38 10.22 -2.92 -19.87
N VAL A 39 10.95 -3.58 -20.77
CA VAL A 39 10.38 -4.59 -21.71
C VAL A 39 9.81 -5.79 -20.97
N LEU A 40 10.52 -6.31 -19.97
CA LEU A 40 10.05 -7.43 -19.14
C LEU A 40 8.77 -7.05 -18.38
N MET A 41 8.72 -5.84 -17.82
CA MET A 41 7.54 -5.34 -17.12
C MET A 41 6.35 -5.18 -18.08
N LEU A 42 6.58 -4.67 -19.30
CA LEU A 42 5.55 -4.54 -20.33
C LEU A 42 5.01 -5.93 -20.74
N GLY A 43 5.89 -6.91 -20.91
CA GLY A 43 5.52 -8.30 -21.20
C GLY A 43 4.66 -8.92 -20.11
N LEU A 44 5.02 -8.72 -18.84
CA LEU A 44 4.22 -9.15 -17.69
C LEU A 44 2.86 -8.43 -17.61
N LEU A 45 2.80 -7.16 -17.99
CA LEU A 45 1.56 -6.38 -18.01
C LEU A 45 0.61 -6.90 -19.10
N VAL A 46 1.12 -7.13 -20.31
CA VAL A 46 0.35 -7.71 -21.42
C VAL A 46 -0.12 -9.12 -21.06
N ALA A 47 0.75 -9.95 -20.49
CA ALA A 47 0.39 -11.29 -20.03
C ALA A 47 -0.66 -11.27 -18.90
N GLY A 48 -0.57 -10.32 -17.96
CA GLY A 48 -1.54 -10.15 -16.88
C GLY A 48 -2.91 -9.64 -17.35
N VAL A 49 -2.92 -8.77 -18.37
CA VAL A 49 -4.16 -8.27 -19.01
C VAL A 49 -4.81 -9.35 -19.86
N ALA A 50 -4.03 -10.12 -20.64
CA ALA A 50 -4.52 -11.20 -21.49
C ALA A 50 -4.93 -12.45 -20.69
N GLY A 51 -4.23 -12.76 -19.61
CA GLY A 51 -4.46 -13.94 -18.78
C GLY A 51 -5.60 -13.80 -17.77
N GLY A 52 -6.35 -12.70 -17.79
CA GLY A 52 -7.42 -12.45 -16.82
C GLY A 52 -6.93 -12.55 -15.38
N ALA A 53 -5.68 -12.15 -15.12
CA ALA A 53 -5.03 -12.36 -13.83
C ALA A 53 -5.87 -11.71 -12.74
N SER A 54 -6.54 -12.54 -11.94
CA SER A 54 -7.20 -12.05 -10.74
C SER A 54 -6.10 -11.43 -9.89
N ALA A 55 -6.26 -10.15 -9.52
CA ALA A 55 -5.36 -9.43 -8.62
C ALA A 55 -5.44 -9.98 -7.18
N ALA A 56 -5.40 -11.32 -7.04
CA ALA A 56 -5.32 -12.03 -5.79
C ALA A 56 -3.86 -12.03 -5.34
N GLY A 57 -3.57 -11.20 -4.34
CA GLY A 57 -2.47 -11.51 -3.43
C GLY A 57 -1.26 -10.59 -3.43
N VAL A 58 -1.35 -9.33 -3.86
CA VAL A 58 -0.37 -8.34 -3.37
C VAL A 58 -0.68 -8.08 -1.89
N ARG A 59 0.04 -8.79 -1.01
CA ARG A 59 -0.13 -8.67 0.45
C ARG A 59 0.29 -7.25 0.88
N ARG A 60 -0.55 -6.51 1.60
CA ARG A 60 -0.30 -5.11 2.03
C ARG A 60 1.13 -4.87 2.54
N GLY A 61 1.66 -5.77 3.37
CA GLY A 61 3.02 -5.60 3.88
C GLY A 61 4.14 -5.83 2.85
N ALA A 62 3.90 -6.63 1.80
CA ALA A 62 4.82 -6.71 0.67
C ALA A 62 4.79 -5.41 -0.15
N ALA A 63 3.61 -4.84 -0.38
CA ALA A 63 3.50 -3.53 -1.05
C ALA A 63 4.17 -2.41 -0.24
N VAL A 64 3.96 -2.34 1.08
CA VAL A 64 4.63 -1.34 1.94
C VAL A 64 6.15 -1.56 1.99
N ALA A 65 6.61 -2.80 2.08
CA ALA A 65 8.04 -3.11 2.05
C ALA A 65 8.67 -2.72 0.69
N VAL A 66 7.97 -2.99 -0.42
CA VAL A 66 8.40 -2.57 -1.76
C VAL A 66 8.42 -1.04 -1.88
N ALA A 67 7.42 -0.33 -1.35
CA ALA A 67 7.40 1.14 -1.33
C ALA A 67 8.60 1.71 -0.54
N PHE A 68 8.89 1.12 0.61
CA PHE A 68 10.00 1.55 1.46
C PHE A 68 11.36 1.26 0.82
N VAL A 69 11.56 0.07 0.25
CA VAL A 69 12.78 -0.27 -0.48
C VAL A 69 12.95 0.66 -1.69
N ALA A 70 11.89 0.93 -2.44
CA ALA A 70 11.93 1.85 -3.58
C ALA A 70 12.28 3.28 -3.15
N LEU A 71 11.77 3.75 -2.01
CA LEU A 71 12.13 5.03 -1.44
C LEU A 71 13.61 5.06 -1.01
N VAL A 72 14.11 4.00 -0.37
CA VAL A 72 15.52 3.89 0.03
C VAL A 72 16.44 3.84 -1.20
N VAL A 73 16.05 3.13 -2.25
CA VAL A 73 16.78 3.11 -3.53
C VAL A 73 16.77 4.49 -4.19
N ALA A 74 15.62 5.17 -4.23
CA ALA A 74 15.53 6.54 -4.75
C ALA A 74 16.43 7.51 -3.97
N LEU A 75 16.49 7.37 -2.64
CA LEU A 75 17.35 8.19 -1.79
C LEU A 75 18.84 7.84 -1.96
N ALA A 76 19.19 6.57 -2.17
CA ALA A 76 20.55 6.14 -2.47
C ALA A 76 21.01 6.59 -3.88
N ALA A 77 20.09 6.67 -4.84
CA ALA A 77 20.32 7.19 -6.18
C ALA A 77 20.68 8.69 -6.19
N VAL A 78 20.29 9.45 -5.16
CA VAL A 78 20.79 10.82 -4.94
C VAL A 78 22.31 10.84 -4.74
N GLY A 79 22.91 9.76 -4.22
CA GLY A 79 24.37 9.59 -4.19
C GLY A 79 24.96 9.32 -5.57
N GLY A 80 24.30 8.50 -6.39
CA GLY A 80 24.69 8.22 -7.79
C GLY A 80 24.56 9.42 -8.74
N LEU A 81 23.83 10.47 -8.34
CA LEU A 81 23.76 11.75 -9.06
C LEU A 81 25.12 12.45 -9.18
N LEU A 82 26.09 12.09 -8.33
CA LEU A 82 27.43 12.68 -8.33
C LEU A 82 28.36 12.04 -9.39
N ASP A 83 28.15 10.76 -9.70
CA ASP A 83 29.00 10.01 -10.64
C ASP A 83 28.41 9.95 -12.06
N GLU A 84 27.12 9.64 -12.19
CA GLU A 84 26.38 9.71 -13.47
C GLU A 84 25.03 10.43 -13.27
N PRO A 85 25.03 11.77 -13.37
CA PRO A 85 23.86 12.59 -13.02
C PRO A 85 22.57 12.20 -13.77
N ARG A 86 22.71 11.76 -15.03
CA ARG A 86 21.58 11.38 -15.90
C ARG A 86 20.94 10.06 -15.48
N SER A 87 21.76 9.07 -15.12
CA SER A 87 21.30 7.77 -14.63
C SER A 87 20.74 7.89 -13.20
N GLY A 88 21.42 8.66 -12.33
CA GLY A 88 20.96 8.94 -10.98
C GLY A 88 19.59 9.65 -10.96
N LEU A 89 19.36 10.62 -11.86
CA LEU A 89 18.05 11.26 -12.01
C LEU A 89 16.95 10.27 -12.39
N ASN A 90 17.24 9.31 -13.28
CA ASN A 90 16.26 8.29 -13.64
C ASN A 90 15.90 7.39 -12.46
N GLU A 91 16.89 6.93 -11.70
CA GLU A 91 16.68 6.08 -10.53
C GLU A 91 15.81 6.74 -9.46
N VAL A 92 15.96 8.07 -9.27
CA VAL A 92 15.05 8.85 -8.41
C VAL A 92 13.61 8.81 -8.93
N VAL A 93 13.42 9.01 -10.24
CA VAL A 93 12.08 8.98 -10.87
C VAL A 93 11.47 7.57 -10.79
N VAL A 94 12.23 6.54 -11.10
CA VAL A 94 11.81 5.13 -11.04
C VAL A 94 11.42 4.75 -9.62
N GLY A 95 12.25 5.09 -8.63
CA GLY A 95 11.94 4.81 -7.23
C GLY A 95 10.68 5.53 -6.74
N LEU A 96 10.45 6.78 -7.17
CA LEU A 96 9.21 7.50 -6.89
C LEU A 96 7.99 6.81 -7.53
N LEU A 97 8.10 6.42 -8.80
CA LEU A 97 7.02 5.72 -9.52
C LEU A 97 6.69 4.37 -8.85
N ILE A 98 7.69 3.61 -8.42
CA ILE A 98 7.50 2.36 -7.69
C ILE A 98 6.84 2.63 -6.32
N ALA A 99 7.24 3.68 -5.61
CA ALA A 99 6.61 4.07 -4.34
C ALA A 99 5.13 4.40 -4.51
N VAL A 100 4.77 5.17 -5.54
CA VAL A 100 3.37 5.49 -5.88
C VAL A 100 2.58 4.23 -6.26
N LEU A 101 3.16 3.38 -7.11
CA LEU A 101 2.54 2.11 -7.51
C LEU A 101 2.26 1.23 -6.29
N ALA A 102 3.22 1.12 -5.39
CA ALA A 102 3.10 0.35 -4.17
C ALA A 102 2.05 0.93 -3.22
N LEU A 103 1.97 2.27 -3.09
CA LEU A 103 0.93 2.93 -2.31
C LEU A 103 -0.46 2.65 -2.87
N VAL A 104 -0.66 2.74 -4.19
CA VAL A 104 -1.94 2.38 -4.83
C VAL A 104 -2.26 0.90 -4.63
N ALA A 105 -1.26 0.01 -4.68
CA ALA A 105 -1.43 -1.41 -4.40
C ALA A 105 -1.88 -1.69 -2.96
N THR A 106 -1.45 -0.89 -1.96
CA THR A 106 -1.92 -1.06 -0.56
C THR A 106 -3.42 -0.80 -0.38
N GLN A 107 -3.99 0.08 -1.20
CA GLN A 107 -5.40 0.46 -1.14
C GLN A 107 -6.35 -0.61 -1.72
N LEU A 108 -5.81 -1.64 -2.39
CA LEU A 108 -6.59 -2.74 -2.98
C LEU A 108 -7.04 -3.80 -1.98
N SER A 109 -6.42 -3.84 -0.80
CA SER A 109 -6.91 -4.66 0.29
C SER A 109 -7.91 -3.80 1.06
N THR A 110 -9.15 -4.25 1.20
CA THR A 110 -10.14 -3.68 2.14
C THR A 110 -9.99 -4.38 3.49
N PRO A 111 -9.81 -3.65 4.61
CA PRO A 111 -9.90 -4.27 5.93
C PRO A 111 -11.36 -4.72 6.12
N GLU A 112 -11.57 -5.93 6.64
CA GLU A 112 -12.92 -6.49 6.83
C GLU A 112 -13.67 -5.73 7.94
N SER A 113 -12.96 -5.40 9.02
CA SER A 113 -13.34 -4.41 10.02
C SER A 113 -12.14 -4.07 10.92
N ILE A 114 -12.22 -2.95 11.65
CA ILE A 114 -11.28 -2.57 12.72
C ILE A 114 -12.03 -2.72 14.04
N VAL A 115 -11.53 -3.58 14.92
CA VAL A 115 -12.13 -3.83 16.24
C VAL A 115 -11.31 -3.09 17.31
N ALA A 116 -11.96 -2.18 18.03
CA ALA A 116 -11.41 -1.56 19.24
C ALA A 116 -11.87 -2.35 20.45
N VAL A 117 -10.91 -2.75 21.29
CA VAL A 117 -11.15 -3.54 22.51
C VAL A 117 -10.77 -2.76 23.76
N ASP A 118 -11.46 -3.03 24.86
CA ASP A 118 -11.13 -2.52 26.19
C ASP A 118 -9.88 -3.23 26.78
N LYS A 119 -9.36 -2.73 27.90
CA LYS A 119 -8.29 -3.35 28.69
C LYS A 119 -8.60 -4.81 29.09
N ASP A 120 -9.89 -5.14 29.23
CA ASP A 120 -10.37 -6.47 29.58
C ASP A 120 -10.66 -7.34 28.32
N GLY A 121 -10.28 -6.87 27.12
CA GLY A 121 -10.44 -7.58 25.85
C GLY A 121 -11.86 -7.56 25.26
N ARG A 122 -12.77 -6.78 25.84
CA ARG A 122 -14.16 -6.66 25.38
C ARG A 122 -14.25 -5.71 24.18
N THR A 123 -14.96 -6.11 23.12
CA THR A 123 -15.19 -5.24 21.95
C THR A 123 -16.02 -4.02 22.32
N LEU A 124 -15.43 -2.83 22.14
CA LEU A 124 -16.06 -1.54 22.37
C LEU A 124 -16.58 -0.91 21.09
N ALA A 125 -15.85 -1.07 19.98
CA ALA A 125 -16.25 -0.55 18.69
C ALA A 125 -15.78 -1.45 17.55
N GLU A 126 -16.59 -1.55 16.50
CA GLU A 126 -16.24 -2.21 15.24
C GLU A 126 -16.46 -1.23 14.09
N PHE A 127 -15.40 -0.79 13.44
CA PHE A 127 -15.46 0.12 12.30
C PHE A 127 -15.36 -0.68 11.00
N THR A 128 -16.30 -0.48 10.09
CA THR A 128 -16.41 -1.25 8.83
C THR A 128 -16.01 -0.44 7.61
N SER A 129 -16.17 0.89 7.65
CA SER A 129 -15.90 1.73 6.49
C SER A 129 -15.57 3.16 6.89
N ILE A 130 -14.62 3.76 6.16
CA ILE A 130 -14.26 5.18 6.25
C ILE A 130 -14.33 5.72 4.82
N VAL A 131 -15.18 6.72 4.58
CA VAL A 131 -15.44 7.25 3.24
C VAL A 131 -15.54 8.77 3.29
N PRO A 132 -14.93 9.51 2.35
CA PRO A 132 -15.14 10.95 2.25
C PRO A 132 -16.60 11.23 1.85
N ARG A 133 -17.25 12.17 2.53
CA ARG A 133 -18.62 12.62 2.23
C ARG A 133 -18.77 14.11 2.52
N GLY A 134 -18.99 14.90 1.47
CA GLY A 134 -19.32 16.34 1.61
C GLY A 134 -18.27 17.18 2.32
N GLY A 135 -16.97 16.91 2.09
CA GLY A 135 -15.88 17.63 2.76
C GLY A 135 -15.55 17.16 4.19
N ALA A 136 -16.25 16.13 4.68
CA ALA A 136 -15.97 15.46 5.94
C ALA A 136 -15.61 13.98 5.72
N LEU A 137 -15.00 13.34 6.72
CA LEU A 137 -14.74 11.91 6.75
C LEU A 137 -15.92 11.22 7.44
N ALA A 138 -16.66 10.36 6.74
CA ALA A 138 -17.73 9.57 7.34
C ALA A 138 -17.23 8.17 7.69
N MET A 139 -17.34 7.78 8.95
CA MET A 139 -16.92 6.49 9.46
C MET A 139 -18.13 5.71 9.95
N LYS A 140 -18.33 4.49 9.42
CA LYS A 140 -19.41 3.59 9.81
C LYS A 140 -18.90 2.54 10.77
N GLY A 141 -19.61 2.33 11.87
CA GLY A 141 -19.26 1.30 12.83
C GLY A 141 -20.38 0.97 13.81
N LYS A 142 -20.18 -0.11 14.55
CA LYS A 142 -21.01 -0.51 15.68
C LYS A 142 -20.28 -0.12 16.96
N LEU A 143 -20.97 0.54 17.88
CA LEU A 143 -20.45 0.90 19.20
C LEU A 143 -21.16 0.05 20.24
N LEU A 144 -20.41 -0.60 21.14
CA LEU A 144 -20.92 -1.36 22.28
C LEU A 144 -22.02 -2.39 21.92
N GLY A 145 -21.94 -3.00 20.73
CA GLY A 145 -22.95 -3.95 20.25
C GLY A 145 -24.30 -3.34 19.84
N ALA A 146 -24.42 -2.00 19.80
CA ALA A 146 -25.63 -1.30 19.39
C ALA A 146 -25.79 -1.21 17.86
N MET A 147 -26.88 -0.58 17.40
CA MET A 147 -27.16 -0.34 15.99
C MET A 147 -26.00 0.39 15.27
N PRO A 148 -25.79 0.15 13.96
CA PRO A 148 -24.74 0.83 13.19
C PRO A 148 -24.90 2.35 13.25
N ALA A 149 -23.85 3.05 13.68
CA ALA A 149 -23.78 4.49 13.72
C ALA A 149 -22.80 5.01 12.65
N THR A 150 -23.08 6.20 12.12
CA THR A 150 -22.15 6.92 11.25
C THR A 150 -21.59 8.11 12.02
N ILE A 151 -20.28 8.09 12.25
CA ILE A 151 -19.53 9.17 12.88
C ILE A 151 -19.01 10.07 11.75
N TYR A 152 -19.29 11.36 11.82
CA TYR A 152 -18.74 12.35 10.90
C TYR A 152 -17.56 13.04 11.55
N LEU A 153 -16.45 13.14 10.81
CA LEU A 153 -15.25 13.83 11.24
C LEU A 153 -14.99 14.99 10.28
N THR A 154 -15.17 16.21 10.77
CA THR A 154 -14.84 17.41 10.01
C THR A 154 -13.31 17.61 9.94
N PRO A 155 -12.79 18.35 8.94
CA PRO A 155 -11.36 18.65 8.87
C PRO A 155 -10.81 19.30 10.15
N ALA A 156 -11.60 20.17 10.80
CA ALA A 156 -11.23 20.80 12.06
C ALA A 156 -11.12 19.79 13.21
N GLU A 157 -12.04 18.81 13.30
CA GLU A 157 -11.99 17.75 14.30
C GLU A 157 -10.84 16.77 14.04
N PHE A 158 -10.50 16.52 12.78
CA PHE A 158 -9.33 15.71 12.42
C PHE A 158 -8.03 16.34 12.93
N TRP A 159 -7.85 17.66 12.78
CA TRP A 159 -6.70 18.36 13.33
C TRP A 159 -6.64 18.33 14.85
N LYS A 160 -7.80 18.44 15.52
CA LYS A 160 -7.88 18.30 16.99
C LYS A 160 -7.52 16.89 17.44
N LEU A 161 -7.96 15.86 16.72
CA LEU A 161 -7.59 14.48 16.97
C LEU A 161 -6.09 14.26 16.81
N LEU A 162 -5.48 14.82 15.77
CA LEU A 162 -4.04 14.72 15.58
C LEU A 162 -3.27 15.39 16.72
N GLY A 163 -3.78 16.50 17.26
CA GLY A 163 -3.22 17.19 18.43
C GLY A 163 -3.36 16.43 19.75
N LEU A 164 -4.31 15.49 19.86
CA LEU A 164 -4.43 14.58 21.02
C LEU A 164 -3.40 13.45 21.00
N VAL A 165 -2.80 13.18 19.84
CA VAL A 165 -1.78 12.14 19.70
C VAL A 165 -0.42 12.73 20.04
N ASP A 166 0.13 12.32 21.18
CA ASP A 166 1.49 12.72 21.58
C ASP A 166 2.52 12.37 20.50
N LEU A 167 3.52 13.23 20.32
CA LEU A 167 4.63 12.99 19.39
C LEU A 167 5.33 11.64 19.64
N ARG A 168 5.36 11.18 20.90
CA ARG A 168 5.91 9.86 21.27
C ARG A 168 5.10 8.72 20.67
N VAL A 169 3.77 8.85 20.65
CA VAL A 169 2.88 7.88 20.02
C VAL A 169 3.13 7.89 18.52
N ILE A 170 3.18 9.06 17.89
CA ILE A 170 3.49 9.22 16.45
C ILE A 170 4.80 8.51 16.09
N LEU A 171 5.86 8.73 16.88
CA LEU A 171 7.17 8.10 16.69
C LEU A 171 7.15 6.58 16.92
N SER A 172 6.20 6.06 17.68
CA SER A 172 6.04 4.61 17.93
C SER A 172 5.12 3.90 16.92
N LEU A 173 4.32 4.65 16.13
CA LEU A 173 3.44 4.10 15.10
C LEU A 173 4.16 3.17 14.11
N PRO A 174 5.38 3.49 13.62
CA PRO A 174 6.10 2.58 12.73
C PRO A 174 6.38 1.22 13.39
N GLY A 175 6.81 1.24 14.66
CA GLY A 175 7.08 0.01 15.43
C GLY A 175 5.82 -0.80 15.68
N LEU A 176 4.70 -0.14 16.00
CA LEU A 176 3.39 -0.79 16.15
C LEU A 176 2.91 -1.42 14.85
N ALA A 177 3.10 -0.74 13.71
CA ALA A 177 2.74 -1.25 12.39
C ALA A 177 3.54 -2.52 12.04
N VAL A 178 4.85 -2.53 12.29
CA VAL A 178 5.70 -3.71 12.06
C VAL A 178 5.29 -4.88 12.96
N ARG A 179 5.03 -4.62 14.26
CA ARG A 179 4.56 -5.66 15.19
C ARG A 179 3.21 -6.23 14.78
N GLY A 180 2.26 -5.39 14.38
CA GLY A 180 0.96 -5.82 13.86
C GLY A 180 1.09 -6.66 12.59
N TRP A 181 2.00 -6.29 11.68
CA TRP A 181 2.29 -7.07 10.48
C TRP A 181 2.88 -8.44 10.79
N LEU A 182 3.83 -8.52 11.74
CA LEU A 182 4.42 -9.79 12.18
C LEU A 182 3.40 -10.70 12.86
N ALA A 183 2.53 -10.15 13.70
CA ALA A 183 1.44 -10.90 14.35
C ALA A 183 0.46 -11.46 13.30
N ALA A 184 0.02 -10.63 12.35
CA ALA A 184 -0.89 -11.04 11.28
C ALA A 184 -0.28 -12.10 10.34
N ARG A 185 1.05 -12.19 10.23
CA ARG A 185 1.74 -13.27 9.51
C ARG A 185 1.67 -14.59 10.28
N ARG A 186 1.95 -14.56 11.59
CA ARG A 186 1.93 -15.75 12.45
C ARG A 186 0.55 -16.39 12.53
N GLU A 187 -0.50 -15.58 12.69
CA GLU A 187 -1.89 -16.07 12.73
C GLU A 187 -2.33 -16.78 11.43
N ARG A 188 -1.74 -16.40 10.29
CA ARG A 188 -2.02 -17.03 8.99
C ARG A 188 -1.30 -18.35 8.81
N GLU A 189 -0.11 -18.52 9.38
CA GLU A 189 0.64 -19.78 9.34
C GLU A 189 0.02 -20.83 10.27
N THR A 190 -0.60 -20.40 11.37
CA THR A 190 -1.31 -21.30 12.30
C THR A 190 -2.76 -21.61 11.88
N ARG A 191 -3.32 -20.95 10.85
CA ARG A 191 -4.68 -21.22 10.38
C ARG A 191 -4.64 -22.42 9.41
N PRO A 192 -5.21 -23.59 9.76
CA PRO A 192 -5.22 -24.75 8.87
C PRO A 192 -5.94 -24.39 7.56
N ALA A 193 -5.31 -24.76 6.44
CA ALA A 193 -5.84 -24.57 5.10
C ALA A 193 -7.16 -25.34 4.94
N GLY A 194 -8.29 -24.70 5.22
CA GLY A 194 -9.61 -25.34 5.12
C GLY A 194 -10.75 -24.70 5.92
N ALA A 195 -10.47 -23.83 6.90
CA ALA A 195 -11.55 -23.17 7.67
C ALA A 195 -12.07 -21.91 6.96
N GLY A 196 -12.68 -22.12 5.80
CA GLY A 196 -13.43 -21.14 5.03
C GLY A 196 -14.85 -21.62 4.79
N THR A 197 -15.65 -21.71 5.85
CA THR A 197 -17.11 -21.71 5.72
C THR A 197 -17.72 -20.86 6.83
N THR A 198 -18.65 -20.03 6.39
CA THR A 198 -19.58 -19.12 7.07
C THR A 198 -19.93 -19.54 8.50
N PRO A 199 -19.95 -18.63 9.50
CA PRO A 199 -20.59 -18.93 10.77
C PRO A 199 -22.10 -19.13 10.51
N GLU A 200 -22.53 -20.39 10.50
CA GLU A 200 -23.92 -20.79 10.57
C GLU A 200 -24.50 -20.24 11.87
N LEU A 201 -25.36 -19.23 11.77
CA LEU A 201 -26.23 -18.78 12.85
C LEU A 201 -27.20 -19.93 13.14
N LYS A 202 -26.91 -20.72 14.17
CA LYS A 202 -27.86 -21.72 14.70
C LYS A 202 -29.01 -20.98 15.40
N PRO A 203 -30.26 -21.04 14.89
CA PRO A 203 -31.39 -20.51 15.64
C PRO A 203 -31.66 -21.43 16.84
N ARG A 204 -31.92 -20.81 17.99
CA ARG A 204 -32.51 -21.48 19.15
C ARG A 204 -34.02 -21.57 18.97
#